data_AF-A0A1I7WIS8-F1
#
_entry.id   AF-A0A1I7WIS8-F1
#
_cell.length_a   1.000
_cell.length_b   1.000
_cell.length_c   1.000
_cell.angle_alpha   90.00
_cell.angle_beta   90.00
_cell.angle_gamma   90.00
#
_symmetry.space_group_name_H-M   'P 1'
#
loop_
_entity.id
_entity.type
_entity.pdbx_description
1 polymer ?
#
loop_
_entity_poly.entity_id
_entity_poly.type
_entity_poly.pdbx_seq_one_letter_code
_entity_poly.pdbx_strand_id
1 'polypeptide(L)'
;MFKISLNYPVSEVSYNIQSSSHNYRLSHEQGEKIVIAKKLCAMKMAVQRTVKRYQGLGIGKDRPRSGRHRSVNTSRVRKVVMKRILRDNNESMGKMASNLNITPASTRIIVSHELGFCSHRIRSEHMLNEK
;
A
#
# COMPACT_ATOMS: atom_id res chain seq x y z
N MET A 1 63.28 -6.80 45.60
CA MET A 1 62.55 -5.56 45.25
C MET A 1 62.95 -5.15 43.85
N PHE A 2 62.07 -5.24 42.86
CA PHE A 2 62.08 -4.37 41.68
C PHE A 2 60.65 -4.33 41.11
N LYS A 3 59.97 -3.19 41.31
CA LYS A 3 58.73 -2.84 40.62
C LYS A 3 59.12 -2.35 39.23
N ILE A 4 58.46 -2.85 38.18
CA ILE A 4 58.47 -2.18 36.88
C ILE A 4 57.02 -2.01 36.42
N SER A 5 56.73 -0.76 36.09
CA SER A 5 55.43 -0.15 35.91
C SER A 5 54.80 -0.51 34.57
N LEU A 6 53.50 -0.78 34.56
CA LEU A 6 52.67 -0.79 33.35
C LEU A 6 52.74 0.58 32.69
N ASN A 7 53.20 0.62 31.44
CA ASN A 7 53.06 1.76 30.55
C ASN A 7 52.63 1.23 29.17
N TYR A 8 51.33 0.97 29.00
CA TYR A 8 50.76 0.81 27.66
C TYR A 8 50.43 2.22 27.13
N PRO A 9 51.04 2.66 26.02
CA PRO A 9 50.54 3.83 25.32
C PRO A 9 49.19 3.47 24.69
N VAL A 10 48.15 4.17 25.14
CA VAL A 10 46.86 4.27 24.47
C VAL A 10 47.11 4.84 23.07
N SER A 11 47.13 3.98 22.06
CA SER A 11 46.87 4.39 20.68
C SER A 11 45.62 3.66 20.21
N GLU A 12 44.61 4.46 19.93
CA GLU A 12 43.28 4.08 19.46
C GLU A 12 43.37 3.15 18.24
N VAL A 13 43.10 1.86 18.43
CA VAL A 13 42.72 0.95 17.35
C VAL A 13 41.24 0.61 17.53
N SER A 14 40.39 1.64 17.41
CA SER A 14 38.94 1.52 17.53
C SER A 14 38.21 1.90 16.23
N TYR A 15 38.75 1.51 15.07
CA TYR A 15 37.99 1.63 13.82
C TYR A 15 38.30 0.42 12.92
N ASN A 16 37.61 -0.72 13.13
CA ASN A 16 37.25 -1.67 12.05
C ASN A 16 36.52 -2.96 12.48
N ILE A 17 36.28 -3.20 13.77
CA ILE A 17 35.56 -4.42 14.20
C ILE A 17 34.06 -4.37 13.79
N GLN A 18 33.45 -3.18 13.75
CA GLN A 18 32.07 -3.00 13.27
C GLN A 18 31.93 -3.27 11.76
N SER A 19 32.94 -2.92 10.95
CA SER A 19 32.91 -3.13 9.50
C SER A 19 33.01 -4.62 9.15
N SER A 20 33.92 -5.35 9.79
CA SER A 20 34.07 -6.81 9.58
C SER A 20 32.83 -7.57 10.01
N SER A 21 32.19 -7.13 11.11
CA SER A 21 31.00 -7.79 11.63
C SER A 21 29.73 -7.59 10.80
N HIS A 22 29.62 -6.43 10.17
CA HIS A 22 28.57 -6.16 9.20
C HIS A 22 28.75 -6.98 7.92
N ASN A 23 30.00 -7.17 7.47
CA ASN A 23 30.31 -7.89 6.23
C ASN A 23 30.06 -9.41 6.32
N TYR A 24 30.33 -10.08 7.45
CA TYR A 24 30.00 -11.52 7.58
C TYR A 24 28.48 -11.75 7.55
N ARG A 25 27.70 -10.83 8.13
CA ARG A 25 26.25 -10.96 8.26
C ARG A 25 25.57 -10.84 6.90
N LEU A 26 26.09 -9.95 6.06
CA LEU A 26 25.67 -9.76 4.67
C LEU A 26 26.03 -10.96 3.78
N SER A 27 27.22 -11.55 3.93
CA SER A 27 27.66 -12.72 3.16
C SER A 27 26.94 -14.02 3.53
N HIS A 28 26.71 -14.28 4.83
CA HIS A 28 25.90 -15.42 5.29
C HIS A 28 24.45 -15.32 4.83
N GLU A 29 23.82 -14.15 4.97
CA GLU A 29 22.47 -13.92 4.44
C GLU A 29 22.42 -14.15 2.93
N GLN A 30 23.44 -13.74 2.17
CA GLN A 30 23.45 -13.93 0.72
C GLN A 30 23.62 -15.39 0.30
N GLY A 31 24.42 -16.17 1.02
CA GLY A 31 24.57 -17.61 0.82
C GLY A 31 23.27 -18.38 1.13
N GLU A 32 22.64 -18.08 2.25
CA GLU A 32 21.36 -18.68 2.65
C GLU A 32 20.25 -18.37 1.65
N LYS A 33 20.17 -17.12 1.16
CA LYS A 33 19.21 -16.72 0.13
C LYS A 33 19.39 -17.50 -1.18
N ILE A 34 20.63 -17.86 -1.56
CA ILE A 34 20.89 -18.70 -2.74
C ILE A 34 20.45 -20.14 -2.52
N VAL A 35 20.75 -20.72 -1.35
CA VAL A 35 20.32 -22.08 -1.00
C VAL A 35 18.80 -22.19 -0.97
N ILE A 36 18.12 -21.22 -0.36
CA ILE A 36 16.66 -21.14 -0.30
C ILE A 36 16.08 -20.98 -1.72
N ALA A 37 16.64 -20.09 -2.53
CA ALA A 37 16.20 -19.89 -3.92
C ALA A 37 16.30 -21.17 -4.75
N LYS A 38 17.41 -21.91 -4.62
CA LYS A 38 17.60 -23.21 -5.28
C LYS A 38 16.60 -24.25 -4.79
N LYS A 39 16.40 -24.37 -3.46
CA LYS A 39 15.41 -25.30 -2.86
C LYS A 39 13.98 -24.99 -3.30
N LEU A 40 13.63 -23.72 -3.43
CA LEU A 40 12.30 -23.25 -3.85
C LEU A 40 12.14 -23.17 -5.37
N CYS A 41 13.17 -23.47 -6.16
CA CYS A 41 13.21 -23.25 -7.62
C CYS A 41 12.73 -21.83 -8.00
N ALA A 42 13.16 -20.82 -7.24
CA ALA A 42 12.70 -19.44 -7.39
C ALA A 42 13.87 -18.51 -7.71
N MET A 43 13.59 -17.40 -8.39
CA MET A 43 14.60 -16.37 -8.64
C MET A 43 15.11 -15.78 -7.32
N LYS A 44 16.43 -15.62 -7.17
CA LYS A 44 17.06 -14.97 -6.01
C LYS A 44 16.41 -13.62 -5.65
N MET A 45 16.07 -12.82 -6.67
CA MET A 45 15.38 -11.54 -6.52
C MET A 45 13.99 -11.66 -5.88
N ALA A 46 13.24 -12.72 -6.18
CA ALA A 46 11.92 -12.95 -5.61
C ALA A 46 12.03 -13.28 -4.12
N VAL A 47 12.95 -14.16 -3.74
CA VAL A 47 13.23 -14.50 -2.33
C VAL A 47 13.64 -13.26 -1.55
N GLN A 48 14.56 -12.46 -2.09
CA GLN A 48 14.99 -11.21 -1.47
C GLN A 48 13.86 -10.20 -1.27
N ARG A 49 13.00 -10.01 -2.28
CA ARG A 49 11.83 -9.13 -2.17
C ARG A 49 10.86 -9.64 -1.11
N THR A 50 10.63 -10.94 -1.02
CA THR A 50 9.76 -11.55 0.00
C THR A 50 10.31 -11.39 1.41
N VAL A 51 11.60 -11.69 1.64
CA VAL A 51 12.24 -11.49 2.96
C VAL A 51 12.20 -10.03 3.38
N LYS A 52 12.54 -9.09 2.48
CA LYS A 52 12.50 -7.64 2.76
C LYS A 52 11.08 -7.18 3.09
N ARG A 53 10.06 -7.69 2.39
CA ARG A 53 8.65 -7.39 2.69
C ARG A 53 8.24 -7.95 4.05
N TYR A 54 8.63 -9.18 4.37
CA TYR A 54 8.32 -9.82 5.64
C TYR A 54 8.94 -9.06 6.83
N GLN A 55 10.22 -8.68 6.74
CA GLN A 55 10.88 -7.88 7.77
C GLN A 55 10.21 -6.52 7.98
N GLY A 56 9.70 -5.89 6.92
CA GLY A 56 9.07 -4.56 6.99
C GLY A 56 7.59 -4.56 7.42
N LEU A 57 6.84 -5.64 7.17
CA LEU A 57 5.40 -5.69 7.47
C LEU A 57 5.01 -6.73 8.53
N GLY A 58 5.86 -7.72 8.79
CA GLY A 58 5.53 -8.89 9.62
C GLY A 58 4.47 -9.82 9.01
N ILE A 59 4.05 -9.58 7.77
CA ILE A 59 2.96 -10.30 7.10
C ILE A 59 3.54 -11.14 5.97
N GLY A 60 3.27 -12.45 5.97
CA GLY A 60 3.69 -13.37 4.92
C GLY A 60 2.87 -13.30 3.63
N LYS A 61 1.76 -12.54 3.64
CA LYS A 61 0.91 -12.31 2.47
C LYS A 61 1.50 -11.23 1.56
N ASP A 62 1.21 -11.36 0.27
CA ASP A 62 1.55 -10.33 -0.71
C ASP A 62 0.81 -9.01 -0.42
N ARG A 63 1.46 -7.89 -0.75
CA ARG A 63 0.83 -6.57 -0.64
C ARG A 63 -0.32 -6.45 -1.65
N PRO A 64 -1.48 -5.89 -1.26
CA PRO A 64 -2.54 -5.63 -2.21
C PRO A 64 -1.99 -4.72 -3.32
N ARG A 65 -2.23 -5.11 -4.58
CA ARG A 65 -1.86 -4.26 -5.71
C ARG A 65 -2.78 -3.04 -5.69
N SER A 66 -2.21 -1.85 -5.91
CA SER A 66 -2.96 -0.59 -5.93
C SER A 66 -4.07 -0.52 -6.99
N GLY A 67 -4.10 -1.45 -7.95
CA GLY A 67 -5.03 -1.44 -9.08
C GLY A 67 -4.86 -0.21 -9.97
N ARG A 68 -5.61 -0.15 -11.08
CA ARG A 68 -5.71 1.05 -11.93
C ARG A 68 -6.94 1.84 -11.52
N HIS A 69 -6.79 3.14 -11.27
CA HIS A 69 -7.93 4.01 -11.05
C HIS A 69 -8.77 4.15 -12.33
N ARG A 70 -10.10 4.14 -12.21
CA ARG A 70 -11.03 4.42 -13.30
C ARG A 70 -10.84 5.89 -13.72
N SER A 71 -10.50 6.16 -14.98
CA SER A 71 -10.21 7.52 -15.48
C SER A 71 -11.32 8.55 -15.23
N VAL A 72 -12.57 8.09 -15.15
CA VAL A 72 -13.75 8.93 -14.95
C VAL A 72 -13.99 9.28 -13.48
N ASN A 73 -13.54 8.46 -12.54
CA ASN A 73 -13.72 8.67 -11.10
C ASN A 73 -12.60 9.52 -10.50
N THR A 74 -12.42 10.72 -11.03
CA THR A 74 -11.46 11.69 -10.46
C THR A 74 -12.06 12.39 -9.26
N SER A 75 -11.20 12.84 -8.33
CA SER A 75 -11.63 13.62 -7.16
C SER A 75 -12.40 14.90 -7.55
N ARG A 76 -12.04 15.53 -8.68
CA ARG A 76 -12.74 16.69 -9.24
C ARG A 76 -14.19 16.34 -9.60
N VAL A 77 -14.40 15.24 -10.32
CA VAL A 77 -15.75 14.79 -10.71
C VAL A 77 -16.58 14.48 -9.45
N ARG A 78 -16.02 13.75 -8.47
CA ARG A 78 -16.70 13.46 -7.21
C ARG A 78 -17.18 14.74 -6.50
N LYS A 79 -16.31 15.75 -6.39
CA LYS A 79 -16.65 17.05 -5.79
C LYS A 79 -17.78 17.76 -6.54
N VAL A 80 -17.77 17.73 -7.88
CA VAL A 80 -18.82 18.36 -8.69
C VAL A 80 -20.16 17.63 -8.53
N VAL A 81 -20.16 16.30 -8.57
CA VAL A 81 -21.36 15.47 -8.36
C VAL A 81 -21.93 15.71 -6.96
N MET A 82 -21.09 15.69 -5.92
CA MET A 82 -21.53 15.97 -4.55
C MET A 82 -22.18 17.35 -4.42
N LYS A 83 -21.56 18.39 -5.01
CA LYS A 83 -22.13 19.74 -5.01
C LYS A 83 -23.46 19.82 -5.76
N ARG A 84 -23.66 19.05 -6.84
CA ARG A 84 -24.94 19.02 -7.55
C ARG A 84 -26.04 18.40 -6.71
N ILE A 85 -25.78 17.23 -6.11
CA ILE A 85 -26.74 16.55 -5.22
C ILE A 85 -27.17 17.46 -4.06
N LEU A 86 -26.23 18.22 -3.48
CA LEU A 86 -26.52 19.14 -2.40
C LEU A 86 -27.31 20.39 -2.85
N ARG A 87 -27.19 20.79 -4.12
CA ARG A 87 -27.93 21.92 -4.69
C ARG A 87 -29.33 21.54 -5.15
N ASP A 88 -29.44 20.38 -5.79
CA ASP A 88 -30.68 19.82 -6.32
C ASP A 88 -30.68 18.30 -6.09
N ASN A 89 -31.36 17.88 -5.03
CA ASN A 89 -31.49 16.47 -4.66
C ASN A 89 -32.52 15.72 -5.53
N ASN A 90 -33.27 16.43 -6.36
CA ASN A 90 -34.24 15.86 -7.30
C ASN A 90 -33.62 15.61 -8.69
N GLU A 91 -32.41 16.11 -8.96
CA GLU A 91 -31.69 15.86 -10.21
C GLU A 91 -31.41 14.36 -10.38
N SER A 92 -31.88 13.78 -11.48
CA SER A 92 -31.63 12.37 -11.77
C SER A 92 -30.17 12.12 -12.15
N MET A 93 -29.66 10.92 -11.84
CA MET A 93 -28.29 10.52 -12.23
C MET A 93 -28.05 10.60 -13.74
N GLY A 94 -29.08 10.34 -14.56
CA GLY A 94 -28.99 10.46 -16.02
C GLY A 94 -28.78 11.91 -16.46
N LYS A 95 -29.51 12.86 -15.85
CA LYS A 95 -29.35 14.29 -16.14
C LYS A 95 -27.96 14.79 -15.73
N MET A 96 -27.48 14.40 -14.55
CA MET A 96 -26.11 14.69 -14.10
C MET A 96 -25.05 14.12 -15.06
N ALA A 97 -25.24 12.89 -15.53
CA ALA A 97 -24.33 12.22 -16.44
C ALA A 97 -24.23 12.97 -17.78
N SER A 98 -25.36 13.32 -18.40
CA SER A 98 -25.39 14.12 -19.63
C SER A 98 -24.75 15.49 -19.44
N ASN A 99 -25.04 16.16 -18.33
CA ASN A 99 -24.49 17.48 -18.03
C ASN A 99 -22.97 17.49 -17.81
N LEU A 100 -22.41 16.38 -17.35
CA LEU A 100 -20.98 16.23 -17.08
C LEU A 100 -20.22 15.50 -18.21
N ASN A 101 -20.92 15.08 -19.28
CA ASN A 101 -20.39 14.22 -20.34
C ASN A 101 -19.75 12.94 -19.80
N ILE A 102 -20.39 12.34 -18.79
CA ILE A 102 -19.95 11.12 -18.13
C ILE A 102 -20.95 10.00 -18.43
N THR A 103 -20.49 8.76 -18.49
CA THR A 103 -21.39 7.63 -18.68
C THR A 103 -22.31 7.46 -17.46
N PRO A 104 -23.62 7.19 -17.65
CA PRO A 104 -24.56 6.99 -16.53
C PRO A 104 -24.09 5.93 -15.53
N ALA A 105 -23.41 4.89 -16.00
CA ALA A 105 -22.82 3.86 -15.15
C ALA A 105 -21.74 4.41 -14.21
N SER A 106 -20.87 5.29 -14.70
CA SER A 106 -19.83 5.91 -13.87
C SER A 106 -20.43 6.87 -12.84
N THR A 107 -21.44 7.66 -13.23
CA THR A 107 -22.18 8.51 -12.30
C THR A 107 -22.83 7.67 -11.21
N ARG A 108 -23.46 6.53 -11.55
CA ARG A 108 -24.03 5.61 -10.57
C ARG A 108 -22.98 5.07 -9.60
N ILE A 109 -21.81 4.65 -10.10
CA ILE A 109 -20.71 4.17 -9.25
C ILE A 109 -20.27 5.28 -8.28
N ILE A 110 -20.11 6.51 -8.77
CA ILE A 110 -19.70 7.65 -7.95
C ILE A 110 -20.75 7.95 -6.88
N VAL A 111 -22.01 8.05 -7.27
CA VAL A 111 -23.11 8.39 -6.36
C VAL A 111 -23.27 7.31 -5.28
N SER A 112 -23.31 6.04 -5.68
CA SER A 112 -23.61 4.93 -4.75
C SER A 112 -22.40 4.43 -3.97
N HIS A 113 -21.30 4.08 -4.64
CA HIS A 113 -20.16 3.44 -3.97
C HIS A 113 -19.17 4.44 -3.37
N GLU A 114 -19.00 5.60 -3.99
CA GLU A 114 -17.98 6.57 -3.55
C GLU A 114 -18.56 7.63 -2.61
N LEU A 115 -19.79 8.09 -2.87
CA LEU A 115 -20.46 9.12 -2.07
C LEU A 115 -21.53 8.57 -1.11
N GLY A 116 -21.96 7.32 -1.28
CA GLY A 116 -22.94 6.68 -0.38
C GLY A 116 -24.38 7.19 -0.54
N PHE A 117 -24.72 7.86 -1.64
CA PHE A 117 -26.08 8.30 -1.92
C PHE A 117 -26.86 7.25 -2.73
N CYS A 118 -28.17 7.20 -2.50
CA CYS A 118 -29.12 6.42 -3.28
C CYS A 118 -30.23 7.33 -3.81
N SER A 119 -30.80 6.96 -4.96
CA SER A 119 -31.98 7.66 -5.46
C SER A 119 -33.17 7.42 -4.53
N HIS A 120 -34.01 8.44 -4.38
CA HIS A 120 -35.21 8.37 -3.55
C HIS A 120 -36.08 7.16 -3.92
N ARG A 121 -36.29 6.93 -5.23
CA ARG A 121 -37.15 5.84 -5.73
C ARG A 121 -36.66 4.45 -5.30
N ILE A 122 -35.35 4.20 -5.40
CA ILE A 122 -34.74 2.93 -4.96
C ILE A 122 -34.87 2.78 -3.44
N ARG A 123 -34.62 3.86 -2.68
CA ARG A 123 -34.75 3.83 -1.22
C ARG A 123 -36.19 3.54 -0.76
N SER A 124 -37.17 4.15 -1.42
CA SER A 124 -38.59 3.93 -1.12
C SER A 124 -39.04 2.50 -1.41
N GLU A 125 -38.58 1.88 -2.50
CA GLU A 125 -38.90 0.48 -2.83
C GLU A 125 -38.32 -0.50 -1.80
N HIS A 126 -37.09 -0.28 -1.29
CA HIS A 126 -36.51 -1.12 -0.24
C HIS A 126 -37.27 -1.05 1.09
N MET A 127 -37.75 0.13 1.50
CA MET A 127 -38.51 0.30 2.74
C MET A 127 -39.87 -0.43 2.73
N LEU A 128 -40.42 -0.73 1.54
CA LEU A 128 -41.70 -1.45 1.41
C LEU A 128 -41.55 -2.98 1.42
N ASN A 129 -40.31 -3.49 1.32
CA ASN A 129 -40.00 -4.92 1.30
C ASN A 129 -39.52 -5.47 2.66
N GLU A 130 -39.47 -4.63 3.70
CA GLU A 130 -39.27 -5.07 5.08
C GLU A 130 -40.64 -5.48 5.66
N LYS A 131 -41.01 -6.75 5.50
CA LYS A 131 -42.16 -7.39 6.13
C LYS A 131 -41.77 -8.74 6.70
#